data_AF-A0A563E1G2-F1
#
_entry.id   AF-A0A563E1G2-F1
#
_cell.length_a   1.000
_cell.length_b   1.000
_cell.length_c   1.000
_cell.angle_alpha   90.00
_cell.angle_beta   90.00
_cell.angle_gamma   90.00
#
_symmetry.space_group_name_H-M   'P 1'
#
loop_
_entity.id
_entity.type
_entity.pdbx_description
1 polymer ?
#
loop_
_entity_poly.entity_id
_entity_poly.type
_entity_poly.pdbx_seq_one_letter_code
_entity_poly.pdbx_strand_id
1 'polypeptide(L)'
;MKHLKHVIGYGATAVIALGIGAVGASGGGSGTASAATTPEPTVTVHDSPAPAATVTDTATATVTAPAKTVTVTAKPKGPSATIGGDGTYAVGKDIKPGTYVSSTPDSGNCYWARLRNTNGDLNSILANNNSAGQSLVTILASDRFFETSGCNTWTRR
;
A
#
# COMPACT_ATOMS: atom_id res chain seq x y z
N MET A 1 -18.37 -10.57 40.13
CA MET A 1 -19.83 -10.53 39.88
C MET A 1 -20.27 -9.09 39.74
N LYS A 2 -20.71 -8.69 38.53
CA LYS A 2 -21.73 -7.68 38.21
C LYS A 2 -21.58 -7.33 36.72
N HIS A 3 -22.41 -7.97 35.93
CA HIS A 3 -22.59 -7.67 34.51
C HIS A 3 -23.38 -6.37 34.39
N LEU A 4 -22.86 -5.39 33.67
CA LEU A 4 -23.63 -4.20 33.31
C LEU A 4 -23.78 -4.14 31.80
N LYS A 5 -24.87 -4.74 31.33
CA LYS A 5 -25.40 -4.58 29.99
C LYS A 5 -25.89 -3.14 29.87
N HIS A 6 -25.33 -2.36 28.96
CA HIS A 6 -25.96 -1.12 28.49
C HIS A 6 -26.42 -1.32 27.05
N VAL A 7 -27.72 -1.55 26.94
CA VAL A 7 -28.53 -1.50 25.73
C VAL A 7 -28.87 -0.03 25.49
N ILE A 8 -28.36 0.54 24.41
CA ILE A 8 -28.77 1.84 23.84
C ILE A 8 -28.49 1.68 22.34
N GLY A 9 -29.39 1.80 21.37
CA GLY A 9 -30.76 2.26 21.29
C GLY A 9 -30.90 2.70 19.83
N TYR A 10 -31.65 1.95 19.02
CA TYR A 10 -31.89 2.29 17.62
C TYR A 10 -32.76 3.55 17.56
N GLY A 11 -32.22 4.65 17.04
CA GLY A 11 -32.96 5.86 16.70
C GLY A 11 -32.96 6.04 15.19
N ALA A 12 -34.07 5.70 14.55
CA ALA A 12 -34.36 6.02 13.16
C ALA A 12 -34.77 7.50 13.04
N THR A 13 -34.16 8.26 12.13
CA THR A 13 -34.83 9.36 11.44
C THR A 13 -34.31 9.45 10.00
N ALA A 14 -35.23 9.18 9.08
CA ALA A 14 -35.08 9.49 7.67
C ALA A 14 -35.38 10.97 7.43
N VAL A 15 -34.62 11.64 6.57
CA VAL A 15 -35.08 12.85 5.87
C VAL A 15 -34.70 12.70 4.41
N ILE A 16 -35.72 12.41 3.60
CA ILE A 16 -35.67 12.49 2.13
C ILE A 16 -36.00 13.94 1.78
N ALA A 17 -35.12 14.60 1.02
CA ALA A 17 -35.43 15.86 0.36
C ALA A 17 -35.15 15.71 -1.14
N LEU A 18 -36.25 15.63 -1.91
CA LEU A 18 -36.31 15.80 -3.35
C LEU A 18 -36.20 17.29 -3.67
N GLY A 19 -35.32 17.66 -4.60
CA GLY A 19 -35.25 18.97 -5.21
C GLY A 19 -35.04 18.84 -6.72
N ILE A 20 -36.12 19.00 -7.48
CA ILE A 20 -36.14 19.11 -8.94
C ILE A 20 -35.84 20.57 -9.30
N GLY A 21 -34.91 20.81 -10.24
CA GLY A 21 -34.68 22.11 -10.85
C GLY A 21 -34.08 21.94 -12.23
N ALA A 22 -34.79 22.40 -13.25
CA ALA A 22 -34.55 22.18 -14.67
C ALA A 22 -33.97 23.41 -15.38
N VAL A 23 -33.52 23.16 -16.63
CA VAL A 23 -33.34 24.05 -17.81
C VAL A 23 -32.21 25.10 -17.84
N GLY A 24 -31.50 25.11 -18.98
CA GLY A 24 -30.61 26.19 -19.41
C GLY A 24 -29.68 25.79 -20.56
N ALA A 25 -30.09 26.06 -21.79
CA ALA A 25 -29.37 25.76 -23.03
C ALA A 25 -28.40 26.88 -23.47
N SER A 26 -27.50 26.50 -24.39
CA SER A 26 -26.96 27.28 -25.53
C SER A 26 -25.96 28.43 -25.32
N GLY A 27 -24.83 28.31 -26.02
CA GLY A 27 -23.86 29.36 -26.38
C GLY A 27 -22.44 28.77 -26.41
N GLY A 28 -21.71 28.59 -27.53
CA GLY A 28 -21.82 29.16 -28.86
C GLY A 28 -20.88 30.36 -29.01
N GLY A 29 -19.61 30.13 -29.40
CA GLY A 29 -18.60 31.14 -29.78
C GLY A 29 -17.19 30.65 -29.45
N SER A 30 -16.44 30.05 -30.39
CA SER A 30 -15.70 30.68 -31.50
C SER A 30 -14.91 31.92 -31.07
N GLY A 31 -13.60 31.74 -30.89
CA GLY A 31 -12.65 32.80 -30.53
C GLY A 31 -11.23 32.38 -30.86
N THR A 32 -10.93 32.39 -32.17
CA THR A 32 -9.70 32.91 -32.77
C THR A 32 -8.36 32.31 -32.33
N ALA A 33 -7.76 31.57 -33.26
CA ALA A 33 -6.32 31.35 -33.32
C ALA A 33 -5.56 32.69 -33.23
N SER A 34 -4.58 32.76 -32.34
CA SER A 34 -3.56 33.81 -32.38
C SER A 34 -2.20 33.12 -32.40
N ALA A 35 -1.65 33.03 -33.61
CA ALA A 35 -0.25 32.72 -33.82
C ALA A 35 0.58 33.86 -33.26
N ALA A 36 1.44 33.56 -32.30
CA ALA A 36 2.49 34.46 -31.84
C ALA A 36 3.83 33.71 -31.91
N THR A 37 4.74 34.36 -32.63
CA THR A 37 6.02 33.91 -33.17
C THR A 37 7.00 33.35 -32.14
N THR A 38 7.58 32.20 -32.51
CA THR A 38 8.77 31.53 -32.00
C THR A 38 9.95 32.49 -31.73
N PRO A 39 10.72 32.25 -30.65
CA PRO A 39 12.16 32.05 -30.84
C PRO A 39 12.55 30.59 -30.57
N GLU A 40 13.22 30.03 -31.57
CA GLU A 40 13.73 28.67 -31.64
C GLU A 40 14.81 28.49 -30.59
N PRO A 41 14.81 27.40 -29.80
CA PRO A 41 15.99 27.08 -29.01
C PRO A 41 17.10 26.68 -29.98
N THR A 42 18.12 27.53 -30.12
CA THR A 42 19.36 27.21 -30.82
C THR A 42 19.92 25.88 -30.31
N VAL A 43 19.82 24.83 -31.12
CA VAL A 43 20.46 23.54 -30.85
C VAL A 43 21.92 23.66 -31.25
N THR A 44 22.78 23.95 -30.29
CA THR A 44 24.23 23.83 -30.46
C THR A 44 24.57 22.34 -30.45
N VAL A 45 24.79 21.74 -31.63
CA VAL A 45 25.39 20.40 -31.73
C VAL A 45 26.86 20.53 -31.38
N HIS A 46 27.20 20.14 -30.16
CA HIS A 46 28.60 19.92 -29.78
C HIS A 46 28.96 18.51 -30.24
N ASP A 47 29.80 18.42 -31.27
CA ASP A 47 30.43 17.18 -31.72
C ASP A 47 31.23 16.62 -30.54
N SER A 48 30.74 15.54 -29.93
CA SER A 48 31.38 14.90 -28.78
C SER A 48 32.31 13.82 -29.32
N PRO A 49 33.65 13.97 -29.20
CA PRO A 49 34.57 12.95 -29.65
C PRO A 49 34.32 11.65 -28.87
N ALA A 50 34.15 10.58 -29.63
CA ALA A 50 33.96 9.22 -29.15
C ALA A 50 34.95 8.86 -28.04
N PRO A 51 34.51 8.38 -26.86
CA PRO A 51 35.41 7.78 -25.91
C PRO A 51 35.78 6.37 -26.41
N ALA A 52 36.89 6.30 -27.15
CA ALA A 52 37.63 5.06 -27.32
C ALA A 52 38.46 4.82 -26.06
N ALA A 53 38.00 3.91 -25.20
CA ALA A 53 38.84 2.98 -24.42
C ALA A 53 37.95 2.11 -23.53
N THR A 54 37.64 0.91 -23.99
CA THR A 54 37.18 -0.18 -23.13
C THR A 54 38.39 -0.70 -22.37
N VAL A 55 38.47 -0.46 -21.06
CA VAL A 55 39.40 -1.18 -20.18
C VAL A 55 38.57 -2.21 -19.40
N THR A 56 38.58 -3.45 -19.91
CA THR A 56 38.01 -4.61 -19.21
C THR A 56 39.07 -5.14 -18.26
N ASP A 57 39.09 -4.62 -17.03
CA ASP A 57 39.90 -5.19 -15.96
C ASP A 57 39.20 -6.47 -15.49
N THR A 58 39.70 -7.61 -15.96
CA THR A 58 39.19 -8.94 -15.59
C THR A 58 39.81 -9.33 -14.26
N ALA A 59 39.17 -8.92 -13.16
CA ALA A 59 39.49 -9.43 -11.84
C ALA A 59 39.09 -10.92 -11.75
N THR A 60 40.08 -11.80 -11.83
CA THR A 60 39.93 -13.23 -11.55
C THR A 60 39.54 -13.42 -10.08
N ALA A 61 38.24 -13.54 -9.81
CA ALA A 61 37.75 -13.95 -8.51
C ALA A 61 38.09 -15.44 -8.30
N THR A 62 39.04 -15.70 -7.41
CA THR A 62 39.32 -17.04 -6.89
C THR A 62 38.07 -17.53 -6.15
N VAL A 63 37.29 -18.41 -6.78
CA VAL A 63 36.16 -19.10 -6.16
C VAL A 63 36.71 -20.10 -5.14
N THR A 64 36.78 -19.66 -3.88
CA THR A 64 36.99 -20.57 -2.75
C THR A 64 35.81 -21.54 -2.66
N ALA A 65 36.13 -22.81 -2.46
CA ALA A 65 35.27 -23.99 -2.49
C ALA A 65 33.87 -23.82 -1.83
N PRO A 66 32.85 -24.56 -2.30
CA PRO A 66 31.49 -24.45 -1.78
C PRO A 66 31.43 -24.85 -0.31
N ALA A 67 31.11 -23.88 0.55
CA ALA A 67 30.70 -24.15 1.91
C ALA A 67 29.45 -25.05 1.87
N LYS A 68 29.52 -26.21 2.53
CA LYS A 68 28.37 -27.10 2.74
C LYS A 68 27.22 -26.29 3.34
N THR A 69 26.22 -25.95 2.54
CA THR A 69 24.98 -25.34 3.03
C THR A 69 24.22 -26.42 3.79
N VAL A 70 24.19 -26.30 5.12
CA VAL A 70 23.40 -27.17 5.97
C VAL A 70 21.98 -26.62 5.96
N THR A 71 21.12 -27.17 5.11
CA THR A 71 19.71 -26.79 5.05
C THR A 71 19.00 -27.31 6.29
N VAL A 72 18.88 -26.47 7.32
CA VAL A 72 17.98 -26.73 8.45
C VAL A 72 16.56 -26.64 7.92
N THR A 73 15.95 -27.79 7.64
CA THR A 73 14.55 -27.87 7.25
C THR A 73 13.70 -27.66 8.51
N ALA A 74 13.48 -26.39 8.88
CA ALA A 74 12.52 -26.05 9.92
C ALA A 74 11.12 -26.46 9.44
N LYS A 75 10.41 -27.25 10.26
CA LYS A 75 9.01 -27.59 10.02
C LYS A 75 8.21 -26.29 9.81
N PRO A 76 7.33 -26.19 8.80
CA PRO A 76 6.54 -25.00 8.56
C PRO A 76 5.73 -24.63 9.82
N LYS A 77 6.00 -23.45 10.39
CA LYS A 77 5.21 -22.90 11.48
C LYS A 77 3.85 -22.50 10.91
N GLY A 78 2.76 -22.95 11.53
CA GLY A 78 1.41 -22.52 11.13
C GLY A 78 1.19 -21.00 11.33
N PRO A 79 0.07 -20.46 10.82
CA PRO A 79 -0.20 -19.03 10.83
C PRO A 79 -0.23 -18.42 12.24
N SER A 80 0.37 -17.25 12.38
CA SER A 80 0.51 -16.50 13.64
C SER A 80 -0.76 -15.73 14.01
N ALA A 81 -0.99 -15.55 15.32
CA ALA A 81 -1.99 -14.63 15.85
C ALA A 81 -1.41 -13.24 16.21
N THR A 82 -0.12 -13.03 15.89
CA THR A 82 0.63 -11.80 16.14
C THR A 82 1.38 -11.41 14.88
N ILE A 83 1.42 -10.11 14.59
CA ILE A 83 2.14 -9.53 13.45
C ILE A 83 3.21 -8.63 14.03
N GLY A 84 4.49 -8.98 13.84
CA GLY A 84 5.59 -8.39 14.60
C GLY A 84 5.95 -6.96 14.20
N GLY A 85 5.72 -6.58 12.94
CA GLY A 85 6.09 -5.28 12.39
C GLY A 85 5.75 -5.22 10.92
N ASP A 86 6.52 -4.44 10.17
CA ASP A 86 6.24 -4.13 8.78
C ASP A 86 6.36 -5.33 7.84
N GLY A 87 5.54 -5.33 6.80
CA GLY A 87 5.58 -6.32 5.74
C GLY A 87 4.22 -6.64 5.16
N THR A 88 4.23 -7.60 4.24
CA THR A 88 3.03 -8.18 3.63
C THR A 88 2.92 -9.65 4.02
N TYR A 89 1.78 -10.03 4.59
CA TYR A 89 1.52 -11.33 5.18
C TYR A 89 0.40 -12.06 4.43
N ALA A 90 0.63 -13.29 3.99
CA ALA A 90 -0.39 -14.12 3.39
C ALA A 90 -1.39 -14.61 4.45
N VAL A 91 -2.65 -14.26 4.28
CA VAL A 91 -3.72 -14.63 5.22
C VAL A 91 -3.99 -16.14 5.12
N GLY A 92 -4.07 -16.80 6.28
CA GLY A 92 -4.21 -18.25 6.39
C GLY A 92 -2.91 -19.04 6.30
N LYS A 93 -1.80 -18.42 5.87
CA LYS A 93 -0.46 -19.03 5.83
C LYS A 93 0.47 -18.43 6.87
N ASP A 94 0.64 -17.11 6.82
CA ASP A 94 1.55 -16.37 7.71
C ASP A 94 0.81 -15.88 8.95
N ILE A 95 -0.44 -15.43 8.76
CA ILE A 95 -1.27 -14.86 9.82
C ILE A 95 -2.69 -15.44 9.78
N LYS A 96 -3.35 -15.52 10.94
CA LYS A 96 -4.74 -15.99 11.02
C LYS A 96 -5.72 -14.89 10.62
N PRO A 97 -6.85 -15.20 9.98
CA PRO A 97 -7.97 -14.26 9.89
C PRO A 97 -8.48 -13.87 11.27
N GLY A 98 -8.97 -12.64 11.44
CA GLY A 98 -9.58 -12.17 12.69
C GLY A 98 -9.44 -10.67 12.89
N THR A 99 -9.85 -10.21 14.06
CA THR A 99 -9.71 -8.80 14.44
C THR A 99 -8.40 -8.57 15.17
N TYR A 100 -7.63 -7.59 14.71
CA TYR A 100 -6.32 -7.24 15.22
C TYR A 100 -6.31 -5.79 15.72
N VAL A 101 -5.54 -5.56 16.79
CA VAL A 101 -5.24 -4.24 17.32
C VAL A 101 -3.73 -4.02 17.27
N SER A 102 -3.28 -2.91 16.69
CA SER A 102 -1.88 -2.52 16.74
C SER A 102 -1.55 -1.87 18.09
N SER A 103 -0.31 -2.00 18.53
CA SER A 103 0.25 -1.06 19.49
C SER A 103 0.36 0.35 18.87
N THR A 104 0.47 1.37 19.70
CA THR A 104 0.69 2.76 19.24
C THR A 104 1.99 2.81 18.44
N PRO A 105 2.00 3.40 17.23
CA PRO A 105 3.22 3.55 16.44
C PRO A 105 4.16 4.57 17.07
N ASP A 106 5.47 4.30 17.06
CA ASP A 106 6.49 5.25 17.56
C ASP A 106 6.66 6.43 16.60
N SER A 107 6.43 6.20 15.31
CA SER A 107 6.55 7.19 14.23
C SER A 107 5.36 8.18 14.17
N GLY A 108 4.27 7.88 14.87
CA GLY A 108 2.99 8.57 14.66
C GLY A 108 2.37 8.31 13.28
N ASN A 109 2.79 7.26 12.58
CA ASN A 109 2.22 6.85 11.30
C ASN A 109 2.14 5.32 11.20
N CYS A 110 0.93 4.77 11.23
CA CYS A 110 0.64 3.37 11.00
C CYS A 110 -0.29 3.22 9.80
N TYR A 111 0.24 2.64 8.72
CA TYR A 111 -0.53 2.25 7.54
C TYR A 111 -0.81 0.75 7.57
N TRP A 112 -2.03 0.38 7.18
CA TRP A 112 -2.36 -1.01 6.87
C TRP A 112 -3.26 -1.13 5.65
N ALA A 113 -3.18 -2.26 4.97
CA ALA A 113 -4.07 -2.62 3.89
C ALA A 113 -4.44 -4.11 3.90
N ARG A 114 -5.70 -4.41 3.58
CA ARG A 114 -6.18 -5.73 3.18
C ARG A 114 -6.15 -5.80 1.67
N LEU A 115 -5.57 -6.85 1.09
CA LEU A 115 -5.25 -6.91 -0.33
C LEU A 115 -5.77 -8.17 -1.02
N ARG A 116 -6.12 -8.03 -2.31
CA ARG A 116 -6.45 -9.12 -3.26
C ARG A 116 -5.19 -9.76 -3.85
N ASN A 117 -4.16 -8.96 -4.08
CA ASN A 117 -2.86 -9.34 -4.62
C ASN A 117 -1.83 -8.26 -4.26
N THR A 118 -0.56 -8.45 -4.61
CA THR A 118 0.56 -7.57 -4.25
C THR A 118 1.12 -6.77 -5.43
N ASN A 119 0.33 -6.54 -6.48
CA ASN A 119 0.81 -5.88 -7.71
C ASN A 119 1.02 -4.36 -7.56
N GLY A 120 0.57 -3.76 -6.45
CA GLY A 120 0.71 -2.32 -6.20
C GLY A 120 -0.40 -1.45 -6.79
N ASP A 121 -1.35 -2.03 -7.53
CA ASP A 121 -2.48 -1.30 -8.11
C ASP A 121 -3.54 -0.93 -7.06
N LEU A 122 -4.20 0.23 -7.23
CA LEU A 122 -5.29 0.66 -6.35
C LEU A 122 -6.45 -0.34 -6.30
N ASN A 123 -6.70 -1.06 -7.39
CA ASN A 123 -7.75 -2.08 -7.48
C ASN A 123 -7.45 -3.34 -6.63
N SER A 124 -6.21 -3.48 -6.15
CA SER A 124 -5.81 -4.59 -5.29
C SER A 124 -6.17 -4.35 -3.83
N ILE A 125 -6.47 -3.11 -3.43
CA ILE A 125 -6.78 -2.74 -2.06
C ILE A 125 -8.27 -3.03 -1.78
N LEU A 126 -8.53 -3.93 -0.83
CA LEU A 126 -9.87 -4.23 -0.32
C LEU A 126 -10.33 -3.22 0.73
N ALA A 127 -9.40 -2.81 1.58
CA ALA A 127 -9.56 -1.77 2.58
C ALA A 127 -8.18 -1.34 3.06
N ASN A 128 -8.01 -0.08 3.39
CA ASN A 128 -6.80 0.42 4.02
C ASN A 128 -7.12 1.56 4.99
N ASN A 129 -6.15 1.92 5.82
CA ASN A 129 -6.24 3.12 6.66
C ASN A 129 -4.85 3.62 7.05
N ASN A 130 -4.77 4.90 7.41
CA ASN A 130 -3.62 5.52 8.07
C ASN A 130 -4.06 6.03 9.44
N SER A 131 -3.26 5.78 10.48
CA SER A 131 -3.54 6.25 11.83
C SER A 131 -2.27 6.76 12.50
N ALA A 132 -2.41 7.83 13.28
CA ALA A 132 -1.33 8.30 14.18
C ALA A 132 -1.30 7.55 15.52
N GLY A 133 -2.36 6.79 15.84
CA GLY A 133 -2.48 6.00 17.06
C GLY A 133 -2.62 4.52 16.77
N GLN A 134 -3.16 3.78 17.74
CA GLN A 134 -3.52 2.38 17.53
C GLN A 134 -4.49 2.23 16.36
N SER A 135 -4.35 1.13 15.63
CA SER A 135 -5.25 0.74 14.55
C SER A 135 -6.02 -0.52 14.93
N LEU A 136 -7.27 -0.58 14.47
CA LEU A 136 -8.15 -1.74 14.58
C LEU A 136 -8.50 -2.19 13.17
N VAL A 137 -8.28 -3.47 12.87
CA VAL A 137 -8.64 -4.05 11.57
C VAL A 137 -9.26 -5.42 11.76
N THR A 138 -10.26 -5.76 10.93
CA THR A 138 -10.72 -7.14 10.79
C THR A 138 -10.23 -7.69 9.46
N ILE A 139 -9.29 -8.63 9.54
CA ILE A 139 -8.72 -9.37 8.42
C ILE A 139 -9.64 -10.56 8.16
N LEU A 140 -10.28 -10.58 6.99
CA LEU A 140 -11.22 -11.63 6.61
C LEU A 140 -10.48 -12.87 6.10
N ALA A 141 -11.10 -14.03 6.23
CA ALA A 141 -10.56 -15.26 5.67
C ALA A 141 -10.46 -15.26 4.14
N SER A 142 -11.26 -14.40 3.48
CA SER A 142 -11.23 -14.18 2.03
C SER A 142 -10.12 -13.25 1.57
N ASP A 143 -9.49 -12.51 2.48
CA ASP A 143 -8.36 -11.64 2.12
C ASP A 143 -7.19 -12.51 1.70
N ARG A 144 -6.40 -12.04 0.72
CA ARG A 144 -5.23 -12.79 0.24
C ARG A 144 -4.00 -12.38 1.02
N PHE A 145 -3.84 -11.08 1.24
CA PHE A 145 -2.71 -10.52 1.96
C PHE A 145 -3.16 -9.40 2.91
N PHE A 146 -2.36 -9.20 3.94
CA PHE A 146 -2.42 -8.04 4.82
C PHE A 146 -1.05 -7.35 4.79
N GLU A 147 -1.04 -6.08 4.45
CA GLU A 147 0.14 -5.23 4.46
C GLU A 147 0.08 -4.28 5.65
N THR A 148 1.22 -4.05 6.29
CA THR A 148 1.38 -3.07 7.37
C THR A 148 2.72 -2.37 7.25
N SER A 149 2.75 -1.07 7.52
CA SER A 149 3.95 -0.24 7.44
C SER A 149 3.93 0.88 8.48
N GLY A 150 5.03 1.08 9.20
CA GLY A 150 5.14 2.04 10.30
C GLY A 150 4.31 1.67 11.53
N CYS A 151 3.69 0.48 11.54
CA CYS A 151 2.88 0.02 12.67
C CYS A 151 3.72 -0.81 13.62
N ASN A 152 3.51 -0.60 14.92
CA ASN A 152 4.00 -1.52 15.93
C ASN A 152 3.17 -2.81 15.96
N THR A 153 3.59 -3.76 16.77
CA THR A 153 3.05 -5.12 16.83
C THR A 153 1.52 -5.16 16.83
N TRP A 154 0.94 -6.03 16.00
CA TRP A 154 -0.49 -6.32 16.02
C TRP A 154 -0.78 -7.59 16.82
N THR A 155 -1.81 -7.53 17.67
CA THR A 155 -2.30 -8.67 18.43
C THR A 155 -3.76 -8.95 18.07
N ARG A 156 -4.06 -10.22 17.75
CA ARG A 156 -5.43 -10.68 17.52
C ARG A 156 -6.22 -10.70 18.83
N ARG A 157 -7.43 -10.12 18.83
CA ARG A 157 -8.36 -10.14 19.97
C ARG A 157 -9.40 -11.25 19.85
#